data_AF-A0A251SGL1-F1
#
_entry.id   AF-A0A251SGL1-F1
#
_cell.length_a   1.000
_cell.length_b   1.000
_cell.length_c   1.000
_cell.angle_alpha   90.00
_cell.angle_beta   90.00
_cell.angle_gamma   90.00
#
_symmetry.space_group_name_H-M   'P 1'
#
loop_
_entity.id
_entity.type
_entity.pdbx_description
1 polymer ?
#
loop_
_entity_poly.entity_id
_entity_poly.type
_entity_poly.pdbx_seq_one_letter_code
_entity_poly.pdbx_strand_id
1 'polypeptide(L)' 'MVVGTLRHSIPKSVVYCQVCEAKCNLLDRFFTELGAKEGRQLGKLLDEDPVITQRRQNIGKRPELYRAAQSEIDMVVWTK' A
#
# COMPACT_ATOMS: atom_id res chain seq x y z
N MET A 1 -9.29 47.59 15.00
CA MET A 1 -9.16 46.14 15.27
C MET A 1 -9.49 45.32 14.02
N VAL A 2 -8.53 45.21 13.09
CA VAL A 2 -8.67 44.42 11.85
C VAL A 2 -7.80 43.16 11.90
N VAL A 3 -6.61 43.28 12.50
CA VAL A 3 -5.64 42.18 12.69
C VAL A 3 -6.22 41.04 13.54
N GLY A 4 -7.02 41.36 14.57
CA GLY A 4 -7.67 40.34 15.40
C GLY A 4 -8.63 39.45 14.60
N THR A 5 -9.44 40.04 13.73
CA THR A 5 -10.37 39.31 12.86
C THR A 5 -9.61 38.49 11.81
N LEU A 6 -8.60 39.09 11.16
CA LEU A 6 -7.77 38.42 10.15
C LEU A 6 -7.01 37.23 10.70
N ARG A 7 -6.51 37.32 11.94
CA ARG A 7 -5.82 36.23 12.64
C ARG A 7 -6.69 34.97 12.73
N HIS A 8 -8.01 35.12 12.81
CA HIS A 8 -8.93 34.00 12.89
C HIS A 8 -9.57 33.64 11.56
N SER A 9 -9.80 34.60 10.65
CA SER A 9 -10.45 34.32 9.37
C SER A 9 -9.52 33.68 8.35
N ILE A 10 -8.25 34.13 8.26
CA ILE A 10 -7.30 33.63 7.25
C ILE A 10 -7.05 32.12 7.41
N PRO A 11 -6.72 31.58 8.59
CA PRO A 11 -6.52 30.13 8.74
C PRO A 11 -7.79 29.33 8.44
N LYS A 12 -8.98 29.85 8.81
CA LYS A 12 -10.25 29.18 8.50
C LYS A 12 -10.52 29.14 7.00
N SER A 13 -10.28 30.24 6.29
CA SER A 13 -10.41 30.29 4.83
C SER A 13 -9.40 29.36 4.14
N VAL A 14 -8.17 29.28 4.63
CA VAL A 14 -7.15 28.35 4.13
C VAL A 14 -7.60 26.90 4.33
N VAL A 15 -8.02 26.54 5.54
CA VAL A 15 -8.49 25.17 5.83
C VAL A 15 -9.70 24.82 4.97
N TYR A 16 -10.68 25.73 4.85
CA TYR A 16 -11.89 25.49 4.09
C TYR A 16 -11.61 25.34 2.59
N CYS A 17 -10.92 26.30 1.97
CA CYS A 17 -10.74 26.33 0.53
C CYS A 17 -9.60 25.44 0.03
N GLN A 18 -8.60 25.14 0.86
CA GLN A 18 -7.43 24.37 0.44
C GLN A 18 -7.46 22.97 1.04
N VAL A 19 -7.59 22.83 2.36
CA VAL A 19 -7.42 21.53 3.02
C VAL A 19 -8.65 20.65 2.85
N CYS A 20 -9.86 21.17 3.13
CA CYS A 20 -11.09 20.40 2.98
C CYS A 20 -11.32 20.01 1.52
N GLU A 21 -11.17 20.97 0.60
CA GLU A 21 -11.29 20.75 -0.85
C GLU A 21 -10.23 19.78 -1.38
N ALA A 22 -8.96 19.92 -0.98
CA ALA A 22 -7.92 18.97 -1.42
C ALA A 22 -8.19 17.57 -0.88
N LYS A 23 -8.70 17.41 0.35
CA LYS A 23 -9.04 16.10 0.91
C LYS A 23 -10.13 15.40 0.12
N CYS A 24 -11.22 16.10 -0.21
CA CYS A 24 -12.31 15.54 -1.00
C CYS A 24 -11.84 15.24 -2.44
N ASN A 25 -11.26 16.25 -3.10
CA ASN A 25 -10.82 16.12 -4.50
C ASN A 25 -9.71 15.08 -4.69
N LEU A 26 -8.86 14.81 -3.69
CA LEU A 26 -7.79 13.82 -3.81
C LEU A 26 -8.36 12.43 -4.11
N LEU A 27 -9.36 11.99 -3.34
CA LEU A 27 -9.98 10.68 -3.53
C LEU A 27 -10.82 10.66 -4.80
N ASP A 28 -11.60 11.70 -5.06
CA ASP A 28 -12.44 11.77 -6.25
C ASP A 28 -11.60 11.72 -7.53
N ARG A 29 -10.50 12.48 -7.59
CA ARG A 29 -9.56 12.42 -8.72
C ARG A 29 -8.85 11.09 -8.79
N PHE A 30 -8.40 10.53 -7.67
CA PHE A 30 -7.75 9.23 -7.63
C PHE A 30 -8.64 8.13 -8.24
N PHE A 31 -9.90 8.04 -7.82
CA PHE A 31 -10.83 7.04 -8.37
C PHE A 31 -11.19 7.30 -9.83
N THR A 32 -11.36 8.57 -10.22
CA THR A 32 -11.62 8.93 -11.62
C THR A 32 -10.45 8.54 -12.53
N GLU A 33 -9.22 8.87 -12.13
CA GLU A 33 -8.01 8.52 -12.88
C GLU A 33 -7.78 7.01 -12.90
N LEU A 34 -8.04 6.31 -11.80
CA LEU A 34 -7.89 4.86 -11.72
C LEU A 34 -8.92 4.13 -12.60
N GLY A 35 -10.18 4.58 -12.60
CA GLY A 35 -11.25 4.02 -13.42
C GLY A 35 -11.04 4.26 -14.93
N ALA A 36 -10.31 5.30 -15.30
CA ALA A 36 -9.95 5.60 -16.69
C ALA A 36 -8.76 4.78 -17.23
N LYS A 37 -8.01 4.07 -16.37
CA LYS A 37 -6.84 3.28 -16.78
C LYS A 37 -7.25 1.92 -17.35
N GLU A 38 -6.63 1.52 -18.46
CA GLU A 38 -6.78 0.18 -19.02
C GLU A 38 -6.15 -0.90 -18.13
N GLY A 39 -6.62 -2.15 -18.27
CA GLY A 39 -6.10 -3.30 -17.48
C GLY A 39 -4.59 -3.49 -17.55
N ARG A 40 -3.93 -3.18 -18.68
CA ARG A 40 -2.46 -3.21 -18.79
C ARG A 40 -1.77 -2.14 -17.95
N GLN A 41 -2.36 -0.96 -17.84
CA GLN A 41 -1.82 0.14 -17.03
C GLN A 41 -2.02 -0.11 -15.55
N LEU A 42 -3.15 -0.72 -15.18
CA LEU A 42 -3.41 -1.19 -13.82
C LEU A 42 -2.42 -2.30 -13.42
N GLY A 43 -2.17 -3.26 -14.31
CA GLY A 43 -1.16 -4.30 -14.09
C GLY A 43 0.22 -3.71 -13.75
N LYS A 44 0.68 -2.72 -14.52
CA LYS A 44 1.94 -2.02 -14.25
C LYS A 44 1.98 -1.27 -12.90
N LEU A 45 0.84 -0.76 -12.45
CA LEU A 45 0.76 -0.08 -11.15
C LEU A 45 0.82 -1.08 -9.98
N LEU A 46 0.38 -2.31 -10.22
CA LEU A 46 0.37 -3.41 -9.26
C LEU A 46 1.65 -4.25 -9.30
N ASP A 47 2.51 -4.05 -10.30
CA ASP A 47 3.80 -4.73 -10.38
C ASP A 47 4.66 -4.38 -9.16
N GLU A 48 5.11 -5.42 -8.46
CA GLU A 48 6.00 -5.30 -7.31
C GLU A 48 7.42 -4.90 -7.77
N ASP A 49 8.15 -4.20 -6.90
CA ASP A 49 9.59 -4.00 -7.09
C ASP A 49 10.30 -5.37 -7.19
N PRO A 50 11.16 -5.62 -8.19
CA PRO A 50 11.86 -6.89 -8.36
C PRO A 50 12.62 -7.34 -7.10
N VAL A 51 13.12 -6.41 -6.28
CA VAL A 51 13.80 -6.72 -5.01
C VAL A 51 12.82 -7.31 -4.00
N ILE A 52 11.59 -6.77 -3.93
CA ILE A 52 10.53 -7.26 -3.06
C ILE A 52 10.03 -8.61 -3.54
N THR A 53 9.85 -8.78 -4.85
CA THR A 53 9.44 -10.06 -5.44
C THR A 53 10.47 -11.16 -5.14
N GLN A 54 11.77 -10.88 -5.32
CA GLN A 54 12.83 -11.84 -5.00
C GLN A 54 12.86 -12.18 -3.50
N ARG A 55 12.70 -11.17 -2.64
CA ARG A 55 12.62 -11.39 -1.19
C ARG A 55 11.41 -12.26 -0.81
N ARG A 56 10.24 -12.00 -1.39
CA ARG A 56 9.02 -12.79 -1.20
C ARG A 56 9.23 -14.25 -1.62
N GLN A 57 9.87 -14.49 -2.77
CA GLN A 57 10.20 -15.84 -3.23
C GLN A 57 11.18 -16.54 -2.30
N ASN A 58 12.23 -15.87 -1.83
CA ASN A 58 13.22 -16.47 -0.92
C ASN A 58 12.59 -16.84 0.43
N ILE A 59 11.72 -15.96 0.96
CA ILE A 59 10.98 -16.23 2.20
C ILE A 59 9.99 -17.38 1.99
N GLY A 60 9.34 -17.47 0.84
CA GLY A 60 8.39 -18.55 0.51
C GLY A 60 9.05 -19.93 0.35
N LYS A 61 10.27 -20.00 -0.19
CA LYS A 61 11.04 -21.25 -0.31
C LYS A 61 11.46 -21.83 1.04
N ARG A 62 11.78 -20.96 2.00
CA ARG A 62 12.28 -21.39 3.32
C ARG A 62 11.33 -22.32 4.10
N PRO A 63 10.02 -22.03 4.25
CA PRO A 63 9.09 -22.94 4.92
C PRO A 63 8.86 -24.23 4.14
N GLU A 64 8.94 -24.24 2.80
CA GLU A 64 8.86 -25.46 2.01
C GLU A 64 10.02 -26.40 2.35
N LEU A 65 11.24 -25.85 2.42
CA LEU A 65 12.44 -26.59 2.83
C LEU A 65 12.33 -27.11 4.27
N TYR A 66 11.83 -26.28 5.19
CA TYR A 66 11.62 -26.72 6.58
C TYR A 66 10.55 -27.80 6.71
N ARG A 67 9.49 -27.74 5.90
CA ARG A 67 8.44 -28.76 5.87
C ARG A 67 8.96 -30.09 5.32
N ALA A 68 9.79 -30.05 4.29
CA ALA A 68 10.48 -31.24 3.78
C ALA A 68 11.40 -31.86 4.84
N ALA A 69 12.25 -31.05 5.48
CA ALA A 69 13.12 -31.52 6.56
C ALA A 69 12.33 -32.10 7.74
N GLN A 70 11.21 -31.47 8.13
CA GLN A 70 10.32 -31.99 9.16
C GLN A 70 9.74 -33.37 8.76
N SER A 71 9.28 -33.51 7.51
CA SER A 71 8.75 -34.79 7.02
C SER A 71 9.80 -35.91 7.03
N GLU A 72 11.06 -35.60 6.72
CA GLU A 72 12.16 -36.56 6.79
C GLU A 72 12.45 -36.98 8.24
N ILE A 73 12.46 -36.02 9.17
CA ILE A 73 12.64 -36.29 10.60
C ILE A 73 11.51 -37.18 11.12
N ASP A 74 10.26 -36.85 10.79
CA ASP A 74 9.10 -37.62 11.20
C ASP A 74 9.20 -39.07 10.68
N MET A 75 9.57 -39.28 9.42
CA MET A 75 9.79 -40.64 8.88
C MET A 75 10.80 -41.45 9.70
N VAL A 76 11.92 -40.85 10.12
CA VAL A 76 12.96 -41.52 10.91
C VAL A 76 12.52 -41.79 12.36
N VAL A 77 11.76 -40.88 12.96
CA VAL A 77 11.25 -41.02 14.33
C VAL A 77 10.22 -42.14 14.43
N TRP A 78 9.33 -42.28 13.44
CA TRP A 78 8.26 -43.28 13.43
C TRP A 78 8.67 -44.65 12.88
N THR A 79 9.89 -44.79 12.34
CA THR A 79 10.45 -46.09 11.89
C THR A 79 11.24 -46.83 12.98
N LYS A 80 11.18 -46.35 14.22
CA LYS A 80 11.80 -46.96 15.41
C LYS A 80 10.74 -47.58 16.32
#